data_AF-A0A5T5VJQ6-F1
#
_entry.id   AF-A0A5T5VJQ6-F1
#
_cell.length_a   1.000
_cell.length_b   1.000
_cell.length_c   1.000
_cell.angle_alpha   90.00
_cell.angle_beta   90.00
_cell.angle_gamma   90.00
#
_symmetry.space_group_name_H-M   'P 1'
#
loop_
_entity.id
_entity.type
_entity.pdbx_description
1 polymer ?
#
loop_
_entity_poly.entity_id
_entity_poly.type
_entity_poly.pdbx_seq_one_letter_code
_entity_poly.pdbx_strand_id
1 'polypeptide(L)' 'MYKVYVTELNTLTGVKKRYRYKQDFKSLVKAIKKARWLMDEIDFAFPVTDEYEYFVKVEKVKKLNH' A
#
# COMPACT_ATOMS: atom_id res chain seq x y z
N MET A 1 16.35 -2.36 0.15
CA MET A 1 15.33 -1.80 1.07
C MET A 1 13.95 -2.12 0.51
N TYR A 2 12.90 -2.02 1.30
CA TYR A 2 11.53 -2.30 0.89
C TYR A 2 10.67 -1.06 1.09
N LYS A 3 9.79 -0.79 0.13
CA LYS A 3 8.80 0.29 0.19
C LYS A 3 7.41 -0.33 0.19
N VAL A 4 6.48 0.32 0.90
CA VAL A 4 5.07 -0.05 0.91
C VAL A 4 4.30 1.03 0.19
N TYR A 5 3.38 0.61 -0.68
CA TYR A 5 2.48 1.51 -1.41
C TYR A 5 1.04 1.10 -1.17
N VAL A 6 0.17 2.10 -1.07
CA VAL A 6 -1.28 1.92 -1.07
C VAL A 6 -1.78 2.48 -2.40
N THR A 7 -2.62 1.72 -3.08
CA THR A 7 -3.28 2.15 -4.31
C THR A 7 -4.78 2.17 -4.04
N GLU A 8 -5.40 3.30 -4.33
CA GLU A 8 -6.84 3.52 -4.27
C GLU A 8 -7.33 3.59 -5.72
N LEU A 9 -8.32 2.77 -6.06
CA LEU A 9 -9.00 2.78 -7.35
C LEU A 9 -10.46 3.10 -7.09
N ASN A 10 -10.93 4.23 -7.60
CA ASN A 10 -12.35 4.51 -7.64
C ASN A 10 -12.98 3.66 -8.77
N THR A 11 -13.86 2.72 -8.42
CA THR A 11 -14.44 1.74 -9.36
C THR A 11 -15.44 2.37 -10.32
N LEU A 12 -16.06 3.49 -9.92
CA LEU A 12 -17.05 4.22 -10.72
C LEU A 12 -16.41 5.09 -11.81
N THR A 13 -15.30 5.74 -11.49
CA THR A 13 -14.61 6.71 -12.37
C THR A 13 -13.35 6.15 -13.01
N GLY A 14 -12.83 5.02 -12.50
CA GLY A 14 -11.54 4.45 -12.87
C GLY A 14 -10.33 5.25 -12.38
N VAL A 15 -10.53 6.32 -11.60
CA VAL A 15 -9.44 7.16 -11.09
C VAL A 15 -8.57 6.35 -10.14
N LYS A 16 -7.27 6.31 -10.44
CA LYS A 16 -6.28 5.57 -9.66
C LYS A 16 -5.30 6.51 -8.98
N LYS A 17 -5.20 6.42 -7.66
CA LYS A 17 -4.23 7.15 -6.84
C LYS A 17 -3.28 6.17 -6.16
N ARG A 18 -1.98 6.49 -6.15
CA ARG A 18 -0.96 5.67 -5.52
C ARG A 18 -0.19 6.49 -4.50
N TYR A 19 -0.21 6.04 -3.26
CA TYR A 19 0.47 6.65 -2.14
C TYR A 19 1.64 5.78 -1.70
N ARG A 20 2.78 6.40 -1.40
CA ARG A 20 3.93 5.71 -0.81
C ARG A 20 3.90 5.90 0.69
N TYR A 21 4.04 4.82 1.44
CA TYR A 21 4.26 4.90 2.88
C TYR A 21 5.60 5.59 3.16
N LYS A 22 5.59 6.61 4.04
CA LYS A 22 6.75 7.49 4.27
C LYS A 22 8.00 6.72 4.72
N GLN A 23 7.83 5.64 5.47
CA GLN A 23 8.94 4.86 6.01
C GLN A 23 9.41 3.78 5.03
N ASP A 24 10.73 3.70 4.85
CA ASP A 24 11.36 2.58 4.19
C ASP A 24 11.72 1.47 5.17
N PHE A 25 11.62 0.22 4.73
CA PHE A 25 11.87 -0.95 5.57
C PHE A 25 13.16 -1.65 5.14
N LYS A 26 14.04 -1.96 6.11
CA LYS A 26 15.24 -2.75 5.84
C LYS A 26 14.94 -4.25 5.68
N SER A 27 13.83 -4.73 6.26
CA SER A 27 13.41 -6.14 6.27
C SER A 27 12.09 -6.34 5.53
N LEU A 28 12.00 -7.40 4.72
CA LEU A 28 10.78 -7.80 4.01
C LEU A 28 9.65 -8.11 5.00
N VAL A 29 9.95 -8.87 6.05
CA VAL A 29 8.97 -9.27 7.06
C VAL A 29 8.32 -8.05 7.73
N LYS A 30 9.12 -7.02 8.04
CA LYS A 30 8.59 -5.77 8.61
C LYS A 30 7.71 -5.01 7.61
N ALA A 31 8.10 -4.99 6.33
CA ALA A 31 7.29 -4.38 5.27
C ALA A 31 5.95 -5.11 5.08
N ILE A 32 5.94 -6.44 5.09
CA ILE A 32 4.72 -7.26 5.00
C ILE A 32 3.82 -7.04 6.21
N LYS A 33 4.38 -7.03 7.44
CA LYS A 33 3.59 -6.73 8.65
C LYS A 33 2.93 -5.36 8.55
N LYS A 34 3.64 -4.34 8.05
CA LYS A 34 3.03 -3.02 7.87
C LYS A 34 1.98 -3.01 6.75
N ALA A 35 2.21 -3.74 5.67
CA ALA A 35 1.23 -3.85 4.60
C ALA A 35 -0.09 -4.49 5.07
N ARG A 36 -0.01 -5.55 5.87
CA ARG A 36 -1.19 -6.18 6.48
C ARG A 36 -1.94 -5.23 7.40
N TRP A 37 -1.22 -4.57 8.31
CA TRP A 37 -1.82 -3.57 9.18
C TRP A 37 -2.52 -2.44 8.41
N LEU A 38 -1.95 -1.99 7.28
CA LEU A 38 -2.61 -0.98 6.44
C LEU A 38 -3.89 -1.50 5.78
N MET A 39 -3.93 -2.77 5.37
CA MET A 39 -5.18 -3.39 4.88
C MET A 39 -6.22 -3.44 5.99
N ASP A 40 -5.84 -3.89 7.18
CA ASP A 40 -6.76 -3.97 8.33
C ASP A 40 -7.36 -2.59 8.69
N GLU A 41 -6.56 -1.54 8.65
CA GLU A 41 -7.01 -0.16 8.90
C GLU A 41 -7.96 0.35 7.81
N ILE A 42 -7.71 -0.01 6.54
CA ILE A 42 -8.59 0.35 5.42
C ILE A 42 -9.94 -0.37 5.58
N ASP A 43 -9.91 -1.68 5.84
CA ASP A 43 -11.11 -2.49 6.04
C ASP A 43 -11.92 -2.00 7.25
N PHE A 44 -11.25 -1.59 8.33
CA PHE A 44 -11.89 -1.03 9.51
C PHE A 44 -12.49 0.36 9.27
N ALA A 45 -11.78 1.25 8.58
CA ALA A 45 -12.23 2.62 8.35
C ALA A 45 -13.33 2.72 7.29
N PHE A 46 -13.34 1.82 6.30
CA PHE A 46 -14.26 1.84 5.17
C PHE A 46 -14.93 0.48 4.95
N PRO A 47 -15.75 0.00 5.90
CA PRO A 47 -16.33 -1.34 5.82
C PRO A 47 -17.34 -1.55 4.67
N VAL A 48 -17.68 -0.51 3.90
CA VAL A 48 -18.90 -0.52 3.04
C VAL A 48 -18.81 0.24 1.71
N THR A 49 -17.63 0.54 1.15
CA THR A 49 -17.61 1.33 -0.11
C THR A 49 -17.34 0.47 -1.34
N ASP A 50 -18.40 -0.04 -1.98
CA ASP A 50 -18.39 -0.64 -3.33
C ASP A 50 -17.76 0.29 -4.41
N GLU A 51 -17.59 1.56 -4.07
CA GLU A 51 -17.03 2.61 -4.92
C GLU A 51 -15.50 2.62 -4.99
N TYR A 52 -14.80 1.93 -4.07
CA TYR A 52 -13.34 1.98 -4.00
C TYR A 52 -12.71 0.60 -3.75
N GLU A 53 -11.76 0.25 -4.62
CA GLU A 53 -10.86 -0.90 -4.43
C GLU A 53 -9.50 -0.42 -3.92
N TYR A 54 -8.97 -1.12 -2.91
CA TYR A 54 -7.67 -0.80 -2.32
C TYR A 54 -6.67 -1.95 -2.50
N PHE A 55 -5.43 -1.60 -2.85
CA PHE A 55 -4.34 -2.56 -3.01
C PHE A 55 -3.09 -2.09 -2.29
N VAL A 56 -2.55 -2.92 -1.41
CA VAL A 56 -1.28 -2.65 -0.73
C VAL A 56 -0.15 -3.50 -1.32
N LYS A 57 0.91 -2.85 -1.81
CA LYS A 57 2.05 -3.50 -2.47
C LYS A 57 3.36 -3.24 -1.74
N VAL A 58 4.12 -4.31 -1.52
CA VAL A 58 5.51 -4.26 -1.04
C VAL A 58 6.46 -4.38 -2.23
N GLU A 59 7.38 -3.43 -2.40
CA GLU A 59 8.37 -3.46 -3.47
C GLU A 59 9.80 -3.45 -2.91
N LYS A 60 10.66 -4.32 -3.44
CA LYS A 60 12.09 -4.31 -3.14
C LYS A 60 12.77 -3.23 -3.98
N VAL A 61 13.34 -2.25 -3.30
CA VAL A 61 14.18 -1.22 -3.88
C VAL A 61 15.61 -1.77 -3.93
N LYS A 62 16.09 -2.02 -5.14
CA LYS A 62 17.53 -2.15 -5.38
C LYS A 62 18.13 -0.76 -5.16
N LYS A 63 19.15 -0.66 -4.31
CA LYS A 63 20.00 0.55 -4.31
C LYS A 63 20.67 0.55 -5.69
N LEU A 64 20.37 1.54 -6.51
CA LEU A 64 21.26 1.90 -7.62
C LEU A 64 22.52 2.44 -6.93
N ASN A 65 23.59 1.65 -6.94
CA ASN A 65 24.92 2.18 -6.63
C ASN A 65 25.30 3.05 -7.82
N HIS A 66 25.57 4.33 -7.54
CA HIS A 66 26.15 5.28 -8.48
C HIS A 66 27.44 5.82 -7.86
#